data_AF-A0A4R2BU11-F1
#
_entry.id   AF-A0A4R2BU11-F1
#
_cell.length_a   1.000
_cell.length_b   1.000
_cell.length_c   1.000
_cell.angle_alpha   90.00
_cell.angle_beta   90.00
_cell.angle_gamma   90.00
#
_symmetry.space_group_name_H-M   'P 1'
#
loop_
_entity.id
_entity.type
_entity.pdbx_description
1 polymer ?
#
loop_
_entity_poly.entity_id
_entity_poly.type
_entity_poly.pdbx_seq_one_letter_code
_entity_poly.pdbx_strand_id
1 'polypeptide(L)'
;MSKAAALLRRLMPSLVPVSGWERLRASCGALIGVLSTGFISTVAVGADASLPLLIAPMGASAVLLFAAPSSPLAQPWSIVGGNVVSATVGVTCALLIPNPVVAAAIAVALAIGVMLLLGCLHPPSGAVALTAVLGGPVIREAGYAFVFSPVAINSLVILTAALIFNNLTGRRYPHLAPAPNPHRTEDPLPSQRFGVVPDDLQAVLAQYGEIVDISPEELDSFIHQAQIRAFTRRSGEITCGEIMSRDVLTVAPDTPLRKAWRMLVAHRIQALPVVTEKDGMVGMITQADFMKHTTLAVDGRLQIGLRERIGNIIGLPAKSPRLVSEIMTTRVQSALPETMIAKLVPPMADMGLHHMPIVDAENRVVGIVTQSDLIAALFQGRLDAVQQVA
;
A
#
# COMPACT_ATOMS: atom_id res chain seq x y z
N MET A 1 -20.50 34.81 19.33
CA MET A 1 -19.11 34.57 18.86
C MET A 1 -18.65 35.80 18.09
N SER A 2 -17.49 36.39 18.40
CA SER A 2 -17.07 37.66 17.79
C SER A 2 -16.71 37.49 16.30
N LYS A 3 -16.96 38.52 15.47
CA LYS A 3 -16.59 38.53 14.04
C LYS A 3 -15.10 38.23 13.80
N ALA A 4 -14.23 38.62 14.74
CA ALA A 4 -12.80 38.32 14.72
C ALA A 4 -12.48 36.83 14.86
N ALA A 5 -13.19 36.11 15.74
CA ALA A 5 -13.01 34.66 15.89
C ALA A 5 -13.47 33.88 14.65
N ALA A 6 -14.52 34.39 13.96
CA ALA A 6 -14.97 33.81 12.69
C ALA A 6 -13.97 34.07 11.55
N LEU A 7 -13.36 35.26 11.49
CA LEU A 7 -12.30 35.58 10.53
C LEU A 7 -11.05 34.73 10.76
N LEU A 8 -10.61 34.58 12.01
CA LEU A 8 -9.48 33.73 12.38
C LEU A 8 -9.72 32.26 12.01
N ARG A 9 -10.94 31.75 12.22
CA ARG A 9 -11.30 30.40 11.80
C ARG A 9 -11.24 30.20 10.28
N ARG A 10 -11.44 31.25 9.48
CA ARG A 10 -11.30 31.19 8.01
C ARG A 10 -9.83 31.14 7.56
N LEU A 11 -8.90 31.63 8.38
CA LEU A 11 -7.47 31.56 8.12
C LEU A 11 -6.86 30.22 8.53
N MET A 12 -7.57 29.44 9.38
CA MET A 12 -7.13 28.12 9.77
C MET A 12 -7.43 27.12 8.65
N PRO A 13 -6.44 26.34 8.17
CA PRO A 13 -6.69 25.31 7.18
C PRO A 13 -7.59 24.21 7.76
N SER A 14 -8.47 23.68 6.92
CA SER A 14 -9.28 22.50 7.26
C SER A 14 -8.43 21.23 7.14
N LEU A 15 -7.55 21.02 8.11
CA LEU A 15 -6.71 19.82 8.18
C LEU A 15 -7.51 18.62 8.68
N VAL A 16 -7.22 17.44 8.15
CA VAL A 16 -7.75 16.17 8.68
C VAL A 16 -7.26 16.00 10.13
N PRO A 17 -8.14 15.65 11.09
CA PRO A 17 -7.74 15.50 12.48
C PRO A 17 -6.71 14.36 12.63
N VAL A 18 -5.50 14.72 13.07
CA VAL A 18 -4.41 13.79 13.33
C VAL A 18 -4.48 13.31 14.79
N SER A 19 -4.41 11.99 15.02
CA SER A 19 -4.45 11.41 16.36
C SER A 19 -3.25 11.87 17.20
N GLY A 20 -3.40 11.92 18.54
CA GLY A 20 -2.31 12.32 19.43
C GLY A 20 -1.08 11.41 19.28
N TRP A 21 -1.32 10.11 19.08
CA TRP A 21 -0.26 9.13 18.81
C TRP A 21 0.50 9.44 17.52
N GLU A 22 -0.21 9.79 16.45
CA GLU A 22 0.42 10.11 15.16
C GLU A 22 1.27 11.38 15.24
N ARG A 23 0.84 12.39 16.01
CA ARG A 23 1.62 13.62 16.25
C ARG A 23 2.94 13.32 16.99
N LEU A 24 2.88 12.45 17.99
CA LEU A 24 4.06 12.03 18.75
C LEU A 24 5.00 11.21 17.86
N ARG A 25 4.45 10.23 17.11
CA ARG A 25 5.18 9.41 16.14
C ARG A 25 5.95 10.27 15.14
N ALA A 26 5.28 11.24 14.51
CA ALA A 26 5.91 12.14 13.54
C ALA A 26 7.05 12.97 14.18
N SER A 27 6.81 13.54 15.36
CA SER A 27 7.82 14.32 16.09
C SER A 27 9.04 13.50 16.48
N CYS A 28 8.83 12.28 17.00
CA CYS A 28 9.90 11.34 17.33
C CYS A 28 10.67 10.90 16.10
N GLY A 29 9.97 10.62 14.99
CA GLY A 29 10.59 10.27 13.71
C GLY A 29 11.51 11.38 13.20
N ALA A 30 11.03 12.63 13.21
CA ALA A 30 11.84 13.79 12.83
C ALA A 30 13.09 13.95 13.71
N LEU A 31 12.95 13.80 15.03
CA LEU A 31 14.09 13.84 15.95
C LEU A 31 15.13 12.76 15.61
N ILE A 32 14.69 11.51 15.45
CA ILE A 32 15.57 10.38 15.12
C ILE A 32 16.24 10.59 13.76
N GLY A 33 15.47 11.01 12.75
CA GLY A 33 15.97 11.26 11.40
C GLY A 33 17.03 12.36 11.34
N VAL A 34 16.77 13.50 11.98
CA VAL A 34 17.72 14.63 12.01
C VAL A 34 18.97 14.30 12.83
N LEU A 35 18.81 13.65 14.00
CA LEU A 35 19.95 13.23 14.83
C LEU A 35 20.84 12.19 14.13
N SER A 36 20.24 11.16 13.54
CA SER A 36 20.99 10.15 12.78
C SER A 36 21.72 10.76 11.58
N THR A 37 21.08 11.70 10.89
CA THR A 37 21.70 12.46 9.80
C THR A 37 22.91 13.24 10.29
N GLY A 38 22.77 14.02 11.36
CA GLY A 38 23.89 14.78 11.92
C GLY A 38 25.06 13.89 12.37
N PHE A 39 24.78 12.80 13.08
CA PHE A 39 25.81 11.90 13.60
C PHE A 39 26.50 11.08 12.51
N ILE A 40 25.77 10.58 11.51
CA ILE A 40 26.38 9.83 10.41
C ILE A 40 27.19 10.77 9.52
N SER A 41 26.73 12.00 9.31
CA SER A 41 27.48 13.01 8.57
C SER A 41 28.77 13.44 9.29
N THR A 42 28.85 13.44 10.62
CA THR A 42 30.12 13.70 11.32
C THR A 42 31.15 12.62 11.05
N VAL A 43 30.72 11.35 10.99
CA VAL A 43 31.60 10.22 10.66
C VAL A 43 31.99 10.22 9.18
N ALA A 44 31.06 10.54 8.28
CA ALA A 44 31.29 10.50 6.84
C ALA A 44 32.10 11.69 6.30
N VAL A 45 31.90 12.89 6.85
CA VAL A 45 32.59 14.13 6.41
C VAL A 45 33.86 14.37 7.23
N GLY A 46 33.95 13.82 8.44
CA GLY A 46 35.06 14.02 9.39
C GLY A 46 34.73 15.11 10.42
N ALA A 47 35.14 14.91 11.67
CA ALA A 47 34.81 15.82 12.79
C ALA A 47 35.41 17.24 12.64
N ASP A 48 36.51 17.37 11.88
CA ASP A 48 37.21 18.63 11.60
C ASP A 48 36.81 19.26 10.26
N ALA A 49 35.73 18.78 9.64
CA ALA A 49 35.28 19.29 8.35
C ALA A 49 34.85 20.75 8.42
N SER A 50 35.37 21.57 7.51
CA SER A 50 34.95 22.97 7.36
C SER A 50 33.50 23.10 6.86
N LEU A 51 32.98 22.08 6.17
CA LEU A 51 31.63 22.04 5.64
C LEU A 51 30.58 21.75 6.73
N PRO A 52 29.35 22.31 6.59
CA PRO A 52 28.30 22.07 7.58
C PRO A 52 27.89 20.60 7.63
N LEU A 53 27.86 20.04 8.82
CA LEU A 53 27.44 18.65 9.08
C LEU A 53 26.00 18.39 8.63
N LEU A 54 25.12 19.36 8.83
CA LEU A 54 23.71 19.28 8.48
C LEU A 54 23.29 20.58 7.79
N ILE A 55 22.67 20.46 6.62
CA ILE A 55 22.12 21.61 5.92
C ILE A 55 20.73 21.92 6.47
N ALA A 56 20.43 23.19 6.72
CA ALA A 56 19.14 23.63 7.27
C ALA A 56 17.90 23.05 6.56
N PRO A 57 17.87 22.85 5.23
CA PRO A 57 16.76 22.19 4.53
C PRO A 57 16.35 20.82 5.07
N MET A 58 17.26 20.08 5.73
CA MET A 58 16.96 18.77 6.31
C MET A 58 15.87 18.83 7.38
N GLY A 59 15.74 19.96 8.10
CA GLY A 59 14.64 20.17 9.05
C GLY A 59 13.28 20.18 8.36
N ALA A 60 13.17 20.85 7.21
CA ALA A 60 11.95 20.87 6.42
C ALA A 60 11.69 19.53 5.71
N SER A 61 12.73 18.83 5.24
CA SER A 61 12.60 17.46 4.73
C SER A 61 12.08 16.50 5.81
N ALA A 62 12.51 16.64 7.06
CA ALA A 62 12.01 15.83 8.18
C ALA A 62 10.49 16.01 8.38
N VAL A 63 9.96 17.24 8.23
CA VAL A 63 8.52 17.46 8.33
C VAL A 63 7.77 16.63 7.29
N LEU A 64 8.20 16.64 6.03
CA LEU A 64 7.54 15.86 4.98
C LEU A 64 7.69 14.35 5.20
N LEU A 65 8.91 13.87 5.45
CA LEU A 65 9.19 12.44 5.56
C LEU A 65 8.53 11.74 6.75
N PHE A 66 8.28 12.46 7.86
CA PHE A 66 7.78 11.87 9.09
C PHE A 66 6.34 12.29 9.43
N ALA A 67 5.91 13.51 9.03
CA ALA A 67 4.54 13.97 9.26
C ALA A 67 3.61 13.77 8.07
N ALA A 68 4.14 13.77 6.83
CA ALA A 68 3.35 13.58 5.60
C ALA A 68 4.01 12.57 4.63
N PRO A 69 4.36 11.34 5.06
CA PRO A 69 5.08 10.38 4.22
C PRO A 69 4.31 9.89 2.99
N SER A 70 2.99 10.08 2.95
CA SER A 70 2.15 9.75 1.78
C SER A 70 2.22 10.78 0.67
N SER A 71 2.70 11.99 0.95
CA SER A 71 2.90 13.03 -0.05
C SER A 71 3.79 12.53 -1.20
N PRO A 72 3.42 12.76 -2.47
CA PRO A 72 4.32 12.55 -3.62
C PRO A 72 5.64 13.31 -3.48
N LEU A 73 5.60 14.49 -2.83
CA LEU A 73 6.76 15.36 -2.59
C LEU A 73 7.70 14.81 -1.51
N ALA A 74 7.25 13.83 -0.72
CA ALA A 74 8.05 13.13 0.27
C ALA A 74 8.72 11.87 -0.29
N GLN A 75 8.31 11.35 -1.46
CA GLN A 75 8.82 10.08 -1.99
C GLN A 75 10.34 10.10 -2.28
N PRO A 76 11.01 8.93 -2.33
CA PRO A 76 12.47 8.83 -2.46
C PRO A 76 13.08 9.63 -3.61
N TRP A 77 12.42 9.63 -4.78
CA TRP A 77 12.90 10.39 -5.95
C TRP A 77 12.83 11.90 -5.72
N SER A 78 11.75 12.39 -5.11
CA SER A 78 11.57 13.80 -4.80
C SER A 78 12.69 14.31 -3.90
N ILE A 79 13.00 13.62 -2.78
CA ILE A 79 14.05 14.08 -1.88
C ILE A 79 15.46 13.99 -2.49
N VAL A 80 15.85 12.83 -3.04
CA VAL A 80 17.22 12.64 -3.55
C VAL A 80 17.42 13.47 -4.81
N GLY A 81 16.52 13.33 -5.77
CA GLY A 81 16.56 14.07 -7.03
C GLY A 81 16.44 15.57 -6.80
N GLY A 82 15.46 16.02 -5.99
CA GLY A 82 15.23 17.43 -5.72
C GLY A 82 16.44 18.10 -5.05
N ASN A 83 17.01 17.49 -4.01
CA ASN A 83 18.15 18.08 -3.31
C ASN A 83 19.42 18.13 -4.19
N VAL A 84 19.70 17.07 -4.95
CA VAL A 84 20.87 17.02 -5.85
C VAL A 84 20.72 18.01 -7.00
N VAL A 85 19.55 18.08 -7.63
CA VAL A 85 19.24 19.05 -8.70
C VAL A 85 19.39 20.48 -8.17
N SER A 86 18.74 20.80 -7.05
CA SER A 86 18.81 22.14 -6.46
C SER A 86 20.22 22.55 -6.04
N ALA A 87 21.00 21.63 -5.45
CA ALA A 87 22.39 21.92 -5.10
C ALA A 87 23.23 22.19 -6.36
N THR A 88 23.06 21.38 -7.40
CA THR A 88 23.81 21.53 -8.66
C THR A 88 23.48 22.87 -9.34
N VAL A 89 22.19 23.21 -9.45
CA VAL A 89 21.73 24.49 -10.00
C VAL A 89 22.24 25.66 -9.15
N GLY A 90 22.15 25.55 -7.82
CA GLY A 90 22.61 26.57 -6.88
C GLY A 90 24.11 26.82 -6.96
N VAL A 91 24.94 25.77 -6.96
CA VAL A 91 26.40 25.88 -7.14
C VAL A 91 26.73 26.51 -8.49
N THR A 92 26.06 26.08 -9.56
CA THR A 92 26.26 26.65 -10.91
C THR A 92 25.98 28.15 -10.91
N CYS A 93 24.87 28.58 -10.32
CA CYS A 93 24.53 30.00 -10.21
C CYS A 93 25.53 30.78 -9.36
N ALA A 94 26.00 30.20 -8.24
CA ALA A 94 26.99 30.83 -7.36
C ALA A 94 28.34 31.07 -8.06
N LEU A 95 28.71 30.21 -9.01
CA LEU A 95 29.94 30.33 -9.80
C LEU A 95 29.80 31.32 -10.97
N LEU A 96 28.63 31.41 -11.58
CA LEU A 96 28.41 32.22 -12.79
C LEU A 96 27.95 33.64 -12.51
N ILE A 97 27.29 33.89 -11.37
CA ILE A 97 26.61 35.16 -11.09
C ILE A 97 27.29 35.86 -9.89
N PRO A 98 27.94 37.02 -10.10
CA PRO A 98 28.70 37.69 -9.04
C PRO A 98 27.85 38.22 -7.88
N ASN A 99 26.63 38.70 -8.17
CA ASN A 99 25.75 39.26 -7.14
C ASN A 99 24.99 38.13 -6.42
N PRO A 100 25.19 37.95 -5.09
CA PRO A 100 24.64 36.80 -4.37
C PRO A 100 23.11 36.81 -4.28
N VAL A 101 22.48 37.99 -4.23
CA VAL A 101 21.01 38.10 -4.18
C VAL A 101 20.40 37.67 -5.52
N VAL A 102 20.99 38.15 -6.63
CA VAL A 102 20.56 37.78 -7.98
C VAL A 102 20.82 36.29 -8.23
N ALA A 103 22.00 35.80 -7.86
CA ALA A 103 22.37 34.39 -7.97
C ALA A 103 21.38 33.50 -7.22
N ALA A 104 21.00 33.87 -6.00
CA ALA A 104 20.07 33.12 -5.16
C ALA A 104 18.66 33.08 -5.75
N ALA A 105 18.16 34.22 -6.24
CA ALA A 105 16.84 34.29 -6.88
C ALA A 105 16.77 33.43 -8.15
N ILE A 106 17.79 33.52 -9.02
CA ILE A 106 17.87 32.72 -10.25
C ILE A 106 18.04 31.24 -9.92
N ALA A 107 18.87 30.90 -8.95
CA ALA A 107 19.07 29.52 -8.49
C ALA A 107 17.77 28.87 -8.05
N VAL A 108 16.97 29.56 -7.22
CA VAL A 108 15.68 29.03 -6.76
C VAL A 108 14.70 28.86 -7.92
N ALA A 109 14.57 29.87 -8.79
CA ALA A 109 13.66 29.81 -9.93
C ALA A 109 14.02 28.66 -10.88
N LEU A 110 15.29 28.52 -11.24
CA LEU A 110 15.77 27.44 -12.10
C LEU A 110 15.64 26.08 -11.41
N ALA A 111 15.97 25.98 -10.12
CA ALA A 111 15.85 24.73 -9.38
C ALA A 111 14.41 24.23 -9.36
N ILE A 112 13.44 25.11 -9.10
CA ILE A 112 12.00 24.76 -9.17
C ILE A 112 11.64 24.29 -10.57
N GLY A 113 12.03 25.04 -11.62
CA GLY A 113 11.74 24.67 -13.01
C GLY A 113 12.31 23.30 -13.39
N VAL A 114 13.57 23.03 -13.06
CA VAL A 114 14.23 21.75 -13.38
C VAL A 114 13.63 20.60 -12.56
N MET A 115 13.30 20.82 -11.29
CA MET A 115 12.63 19.79 -10.48
C MET A 115 11.25 19.42 -11.02
N LEU A 116 10.48 20.40 -11.50
CA LEU A 116 9.19 20.16 -12.15
C LEU A 116 9.37 19.34 -13.44
N LEU A 117 10.37 19.67 -14.27
CA LEU A 117 10.67 18.93 -15.49
C LEU A 117 11.09 17.48 -15.23
N LEU A 118 11.82 17.24 -14.14
CA LEU A 118 12.33 15.90 -13.78
C LEU A 118 11.38 15.12 -12.86
N GLY A 119 10.22 15.69 -12.50
CA GLY A 119 9.26 15.07 -11.59
C GLY A 119 9.83 14.78 -10.20
N CYS A 120 10.81 15.56 -9.74
CA CYS A 120 11.49 15.40 -8.45
C CYS A 120 11.28 16.60 -7.51
N LEU A 121 10.14 17.27 -7.63
CA LEU A 121 9.84 18.43 -6.79
C LEU A 121 9.82 18.05 -5.30
N HIS A 122 10.74 18.64 -4.56
CA HIS A 122 10.79 18.57 -3.11
C HIS A 122 10.92 19.99 -2.56
N PRO A 123 9.86 20.58 -1.98
CA PRO A 123 9.86 21.99 -1.56
C PRO A 123 11.05 22.41 -0.68
N PRO A 124 11.55 21.58 0.27
CA PRO A 124 12.78 21.88 1.02
C PRO A 124 14.00 22.13 0.15
N SER A 125 14.08 21.51 -1.04
CA SER A 125 15.21 21.65 -1.96
C SER A 125 15.38 23.07 -2.49
N GLY A 126 14.34 23.91 -2.50
CA GLY A 126 14.50 25.34 -2.82
C GLY A 126 15.50 26.03 -1.89
N ALA A 127 15.48 25.67 -0.60
CA ALA A 127 16.44 26.18 0.38
C ALA A 127 17.84 25.55 0.22
N VAL A 128 17.97 24.37 -0.40
CA VAL A 128 19.28 23.80 -0.78
C VAL A 128 19.95 24.67 -1.85
N ALA A 129 19.20 25.12 -2.86
CA ALA A 129 19.70 26.05 -3.87
C ALA A 129 20.15 27.39 -3.25
N LEU A 130 19.37 27.93 -2.30
CA LEU A 130 19.76 29.13 -1.54
C LEU A 130 21.03 28.90 -0.72
N THR A 131 21.14 27.75 -0.06
CA THR A 131 22.32 27.40 0.77
C THR A 131 23.58 27.31 -0.08
N ALA A 132 23.49 26.78 -1.30
CA ALA A 132 24.63 26.73 -2.22
C ALA A 132 25.16 28.13 -2.60
N VAL A 133 24.28 29.14 -2.67
CA VAL A 133 24.65 30.52 -3.04
C VAL A 133 25.05 31.36 -1.82
N LEU A 134 24.30 31.26 -0.73
CA LEU A 134 24.41 32.12 0.46
C LEU A 134 25.17 31.47 1.61
N GLY A 135 25.63 30.23 1.43
CA GLY A 135 26.33 29.41 2.44
C GLY A 135 27.73 29.88 2.84
N GLY A 136 28.15 31.07 2.40
CA GLY A 136 29.44 31.65 2.71
C GLY A 136 30.63 31.05 1.93
N PRO A 137 31.86 31.48 2.25
CA PRO A 137 33.06 31.11 1.50
C PRO A 137 33.31 29.61 1.46
N VAL A 138 33.10 28.91 2.59
CA VAL A 138 33.31 27.46 2.71
C VAL A 138 32.50 26.67 1.67
N ILE A 139 31.20 26.96 1.55
CA ILE A 139 30.34 26.27 0.59
C ILE A 139 30.72 26.65 -0.85
N ARG A 140 31.08 27.92 -1.08
CA ARG A 140 31.49 28.38 -2.41
C ARG A 140 32.81 27.76 -2.88
N GLU A 141 33.79 27.60 -1.98
CA GLU A 141 35.06 26.94 -2.25
C GLU A 141 34.89 25.44 -2.49
N ALA A 142 33.96 24.79 -1.79
CA ALA A 142 33.64 23.39 -2.04
C ALA A 142 33.04 23.16 -3.45
N GLY A 143 32.40 24.16 -4.04
CA GLY A 143 31.83 24.07 -5.39
C GLY A 143 30.92 22.85 -5.53
N TYR A 144 31.14 22.04 -6.57
CA TYR A 144 30.32 20.83 -6.79
C TYR A 144 30.52 19.74 -5.75
N ALA A 145 31.58 19.78 -4.93
CA ALA A 145 31.72 18.85 -3.81
C ALA A 145 30.55 19.00 -2.83
N PHE A 146 29.99 20.21 -2.68
CA PHE A 146 28.80 20.48 -1.86
C PHE A 146 27.60 19.59 -2.21
N VAL A 147 27.45 19.24 -3.49
CA VAL A 147 26.35 18.38 -4.00
C VAL A 147 26.46 16.97 -3.44
N PHE A 148 27.67 16.41 -3.40
CA PHE A 148 27.90 15.06 -2.89
C PHE A 148 27.99 15.08 -1.36
N SER A 149 28.73 16.04 -0.80
CA SER A 149 28.94 16.22 0.62
C SER A 149 28.77 17.70 1.00
N PRO A 150 27.77 18.06 1.83
CA PRO A 150 26.95 17.16 2.64
C PRO A 150 25.59 16.81 2.00
N VAL A 151 25.20 17.39 0.86
CA VAL A 151 23.80 17.34 0.38
C VAL A 151 23.30 15.92 0.10
N ALA A 152 23.99 15.17 -0.77
CA ALA A 152 23.57 13.81 -1.11
C ALA A 152 23.64 12.86 0.10
N ILE A 153 24.70 12.95 0.91
CA ILE A 153 24.84 12.18 2.15
C ILE A 153 23.67 12.44 3.10
N ASN A 154 23.39 13.71 3.41
CA ASN A 154 22.29 14.08 4.30
C ASN A 154 20.94 13.55 3.78
N SER A 155 20.71 13.69 2.47
CA SER A 155 19.48 13.23 1.82
C SER A 155 19.30 11.71 1.90
N LEU A 156 20.37 10.94 1.67
CA LEU A 156 20.35 9.48 1.75
C LEU A 156 20.16 8.99 3.18
N VAL A 157 20.82 9.62 4.16
CA VAL A 157 20.72 9.21 5.56
C VAL A 157 19.32 9.49 6.10
N ILE A 158 18.78 10.71 5.92
CA ILE A 158 17.45 11.05 6.42
C ILE A 158 16.36 10.21 5.72
N LEU A 159 16.51 9.92 4.43
CA LEU A 159 15.63 9.03 3.70
C LEU A 159 15.68 7.61 4.25
N THR A 160 16.88 7.08 4.52
CA THR A 160 17.06 5.74 5.10
C THR A 160 16.42 5.67 6.49
N ALA A 161 16.61 6.70 7.32
CA ALA A 161 15.95 6.79 8.62
C ALA A 161 14.42 6.83 8.49
N ALA A 162 13.89 7.59 7.52
CA ALA A 162 12.46 7.65 7.24
C ALA A 162 11.88 6.31 6.74
N LEU A 163 12.62 5.60 5.87
CA LEU A 163 12.28 4.25 5.40
C LEU A 163 12.16 3.29 6.58
N ILE A 164 13.17 3.24 7.44
CA ILE A 164 13.19 2.34 8.59
C ILE A 164 12.06 2.72 9.57
N PHE A 165 12.00 4.00 9.98
CA PHE A 165 11.09 4.45 11.02
C PHE A 165 9.61 4.30 10.61
N ASN A 166 9.23 4.71 9.40
CA ASN A 166 7.84 4.62 8.97
C ASN A 166 7.38 3.15 8.89
N ASN A 167 8.19 2.26 8.29
CA ASN A 167 7.84 0.84 8.20
C ASN A 167 7.78 0.16 9.58
N LEU A 168 8.71 0.47 10.49
CA LEU A 168 8.70 -0.09 11.85
C LEU A 168 7.54 0.43 12.71
N THR A 169 7.04 1.64 12.42
CA THR A 169 5.91 2.25 13.14
C THR A 169 4.55 2.00 12.48
N GLY A 170 4.49 1.06 11.53
CA GLY A 170 3.25 0.58 10.91
C GLY A 170 2.76 1.38 9.70
N ARG A 171 3.58 2.31 9.18
CA ARG A 171 3.30 3.04 7.93
C ARG A 171 4.08 2.41 6.78
N ARG A 172 3.40 2.07 5.69
CA ARG A 172 4.08 1.60 4.47
C ARG A 172 4.75 2.78 3.79
N TYR A 173 6.08 2.76 3.68
CA TYR A 173 6.85 3.79 2.99
C TYR A 173 8.11 3.16 2.34
N PRO A 174 8.42 3.42 1.06
CA PRO A 174 7.77 4.37 0.18
C PRO A 174 6.42 3.85 -0.33
N HIS A 175 5.61 4.77 -0.82
CA HIS A 175 4.37 4.43 -1.51
C HIS A 175 4.73 4.02 -2.93
N LEU A 176 4.97 2.71 -3.10
CA LEU A 176 5.24 2.11 -4.40
C LEU A 176 3.95 1.98 -5.21
N ALA A 177 4.10 1.98 -6.53
CA ALA A 177 3.01 1.61 -7.44
C ALA A 177 2.36 0.27 -7.01
N PRO A 178 1.05 0.09 -7.24
CA PRO A 178 0.34 -1.13 -6.88
C PRO A 178 1.03 -2.38 -7.43
N ALA A 179 0.90 -3.49 -6.70
CA ALA A 179 1.37 -4.78 -7.20
C ALA A 179 0.60 -5.15 -8.48
N PRO A 180 1.21 -5.91 -9.41
CA PRO A 180 0.54 -6.39 -10.61
C PRO A 180 -0.76 -7.11 -10.28
N ASN A 181 -1.74 -7.08 -11.20
CA ASN A 181 -3.02 -7.73 -11.05
C ASN A 181 -2.83 -9.17 -10.51
N PRO A 182 -3.49 -9.57 -9.41
CA PRO A 182 -3.37 -10.92 -8.84
C PRO A 182 -3.71 -12.03 -9.84
N HIS A 183 -4.57 -11.75 -10.82
CA HIS A 183 -4.93 -12.66 -11.90
C HIS A 183 -3.92 -12.72 -13.05
N ARG A 184 -2.89 -11.85 -13.05
CA ARG A 184 -1.87 -11.73 -14.10
C ARG A 184 -2.46 -11.49 -15.49
N THR A 185 -3.54 -10.72 -15.56
CA THR A 185 -4.19 -10.26 -16.78
C THR A 185 -4.03 -8.75 -16.94
N GLU A 186 -4.22 -8.24 -18.16
CA GLU A 186 -4.18 -6.80 -18.45
C GLU A 186 -5.45 -6.08 -17.97
N ASP A 187 -6.59 -6.77 -17.94
CA ASP A 187 -7.84 -6.16 -17.48
C ASP A 187 -7.74 -5.67 -16.03
N PRO A 188 -8.37 -4.53 -15.67
CA PRO A 188 -8.49 -4.09 -14.28
C PRO A 188 -9.35 -5.06 -13.45
N LEU A 189 -9.21 -4.95 -12.12
CA LEU A 189 -9.98 -5.77 -11.18
C LEU A 189 -11.49 -5.50 -11.31
N PRO A 190 -12.38 -6.48 -11.06
CA PRO A 190 -13.82 -6.27 -11.18
C PRO A 190 -14.36 -5.07 -10.40
N SER A 191 -13.86 -4.82 -9.19
CA SER A 191 -14.22 -3.62 -8.40
C SER A 191 -13.79 -2.30 -9.03
N GLN A 192 -12.72 -2.30 -9.83
CA GLN A 192 -12.16 -1.13 -10.51
C GLN A 192 -12.79 -0.86 -11.88
N ARG A 193 -13.57 -1.81 -12.42
CA ARG A 193 -14.22 -1.67 -13.74
C ARG A 193 -15.44 -0.75 -13.73
N PHE A 194 -16.01 -0.48 -12.56
CA PHE A 194 -17.26 0.25 -12.41
C PHE A 194 -17.05 1.44 -11.48
N GLY A 195 -17.58 2.60 -11.85
CA GLY A 195 -17.45 3.84 -11.06
C GLY A 195 -16.41 4.79 -11.63
N VAL A 196 -15.63 5.44 -10.75
CA VAL A 196 -14.51 6.31 -11.13
C VAL A 196 -13.31 5.41 -11.35
N VAL A 197 -12.79 5.36 -12.56
CA VAL A 197 -11.63 4.54 -12.92
C VAL A 197 -10.34 5.35 -12.66
N PRO A 198 -9.19 4.73 -12.35
CA PRO A 198 -7.93 5.46 -12.14
C PRO A 198 -7.58 6.45 -13.27
N ASP A 199 -7.88 6.09 -14.52
CA ASP A 199 -7.64 6.95 -15.68
C ASP A 199 -8.51 8.22 -15.66
N ASP A 200 -9.75 8.14 -15.17
CA ASP A 200 -10.64 9.30 -15.02
C ASP A 200 -10.02 10.30 -14.02
N LEU A 201 -9.48 9.77 -12.94
CA LEU A 201 -8.84 10.57 -11.90
C LEU A 201 -7.58 11.25 -12.40
N GLN A 202 -6.75 10.51 -13.16
CA GLN A 202 -5.56 11.07 -13.80
C GLN A 202 -5.92 12.17 -14.80
N ALA A 203 -6.95 11.96 -15.62
CA ALA A 203 -7.42 12.94 -16.58
C ALA A 203 -7.94 14.23 -15.89
N VAL A 204 -8.65 14.11 -14.77
CA VAL A 204 -9.12 15.25 -13.97
C VAL A 204 -7.96 15.98 -13.31
N LEU A 205 -7.02 15.27 -12.69
CA LEU A 205 -5.84 15.87 -12.06
C LEU A 205 -4.95 16.59 -13.08
N ALA A 206 -4.82 16.05 -14.30
CA ALA A 206 -4.09 16.69 -15.39
C ALA A 206 -4.72 18.02 -15.83
N GLN A 207 -6.04 18.18 -15.71
CA GLN A 207 -6.74 19.43 -16.03
C GLN A 207 -6.63 20.49 -14.93
N TYR A 208 -6.32 20.07 -13.69
CA TYR A 208 -6.28 20.97 -12.53
C TYR A 208 -5.11 21.97 -12.61
N GLY A 209 -4.03 21.63 -13.33
CA GLY A 209 -2.94 22.56 -13.66
C GLY A 209 -2.08 23.05 -12.47
N GLU A 210 -2.33 22.54 -11.27
CA GLU A 210 -1.62 22.88 -10.03
C GLU A 210 -1.02 21.63 -9.39
N ILE A 211 -0.04 21.83 -8.50
CA ILE A 211 0.56 20.74 -7.72
C ILE A 211 -0.47 20.29 -6.68
N VAL A 212 -0.97 19.07 -6.88
CA VAL A 212 -1.88 18.42 -5.94
C VAL A 212 -1.05 17.51 -5.01
N ASP A 213 -1.09 17.79 -3.71
CA ASP A 213 -0.36 17.02 -2.69
C ASP A 213 -1.10 15.74 -2.27
N ILE A 214 -1.57 14.99 -3.26
CA ILE A 214 -2.13 13.64 -3.10
C ILE A 214 -1.85 12.87 -4.38
N SER A 215 -1.39 11.62 -4.26
CA SER A 215 -1.18 10.79 -5.45
C SER A 215 -2.52 10.33 -6.03
N PRO A 216 -2.62 10.11 -7.36
CA PRO A 216 -3.83 9.55 -7.97
C PRO A 216 -4.28 8.25 -7.29
N GLU A 217 -3.34 7.39 -6.88
CA GLU A 217 -3.63 6.11 -6.24
C GLU A 217 -4.18 6.28 -4.82
N GLU A 218 -3.67 7.25 -4.06
CA GLU A 218 -4.19 7.54 -2.72
C GLU A 218 -5.59 8.13 -2.79
N LEU A 219 -5.83 9.01 -3.77
CA LEU A 219 -7.15 9.58 -4.01
C LEU A 219 -8.16 8.53 -4.50
N ASP A 220 -7.77 7.61 -5.39
CA ASP A 220 -8.57 6.45 -5.80
C ASP A 220 -8.96 5.59 -4.58
N SER A 221 -7.98 5.26 -3.73
CA SER A 221 -8.21 4.51 -2.49
C SER A 221 -9.24 5.21 -1.56
N PHE A 222 -9.15 6.54 -1.41
CA PHE A 222 -10.13 7.29 -0.61
C PHE A 222 -11.52 7.30 -1.24
N ILE A 223 -11.63 7.47 -2.56
CA ILE A 223 -12.91 7.41 -3.26
C ILE A 223 -13.54 6.02 -3.10
N HIS A 224 -12.76 4.95 -3.32
CA HIS A 224 -13.22 3.59 -3.18
C HIS A 224 -13.68 3.27 -1.73
N GLN A 225 -12.91 3.67 -0.71
CA GLN A 225 -13.33 3.51 0.68
C GLN A 225 -14.60 4.31 1.02
N ALA A 226 -14.72 5.53 0.49
CA ALA A 226 -15.92 6.33 0.66
C ALA A 226 -17.14 5.69 -0.03
N GLN A 227 -16.95 5.12 -1.22
CA GLN A 227 -17.98 4.37 -1.95
C GLN A 227 -18.41 3.12 -1.17
N ILE A 228 -17.50 2.31 -0.64
CA ILE A 228 -17.85 1.16 0.21
C ILE A 228 -18.68 1.63 1.41
N ARG A 229 -18.27 2.71 2.09
CA ARG A 229 -19.03 3.24 3.24
C ARG A 229 -20.41 3.78 2.85
N ALA A 230 -20.51 4.44 1.69
CA ALA A 230 -21.78 4.91 1.15
C ALA A 230 -22.68 3.74 0.74
N PHE A 231 -22.09 2.70 0.15
CA PHE A 231 -22.76 1.47 -0.22
C PHE A 231 -23.31 0.77 1.02
N THR A 232 -22.50 0.56 2.08
CA THR A 232 -22.96 -0.01 3.35
C THR A 232 -24.17 0.73 3.96
N ARG A 233 -24.27 2.06 3.77
CA ARG A 233 -25.47 2.81 4.18
C ARG A 233 -26.69 2.60 3.28
N ARG A 234 -26.49 2.29 1.99
CA ARG A 234 -27.53 2.22 0.96
C ARG A 234 -28.01 0.80 0.66
N SER A 235 -27.16 -0.21 0.80
CA SER A 235 -27.41 -1.60 0.35
C SER A 235 -28.32 -2.42 1.27
N GLY A 236 -28.92 -1.79 2.30
CA GLY A 236 -29.57 -2.52 3.38
C GLY A 236 -28.56 -3.19 4.31
N GLU A 237 -28.98 -3.43 5.55
CA GLU A 237 -28.17 -4.09 6.59
C GLU A 237 -28.05 -5.60 6.36
N ILE A 238 -27.93 -6.06 5.11
CA ILE A 238 -27.86 -7.50 4.83
C ILE A 238 -26.56 -8.05 5.40
N THR A 239 -26.71 -8.93 6.39
CA THR A 239 -25.60 -9.58 7.08
C THR A 239 -25.25 -10.92 6.43
N CYS A 240 -24.03 -11.42 6.67
CA CYS A 240 -23.64 -12.76 6.26
C CYS A 240 -24.59 -13.83 6.82
N GLY A 241 -25.10 -13.63 8.04
CA GLY A 241 -26.01 -14.56 8.71
C GLY A 241 -27.36 -14.75 8.02
N GLU A 242 -27.79 -13.76 7.23
CA GLU A 242 -29.02 -13.81 6.44
C GLU A 242 -28.87 -14.62 5.16
N ILE A 243 -27.67 -14.60 4.56
CA ILE A 243 -27.43 -15.20 3.25
C ILE A 243 -26.60 -16.49 3.31
N MET A 244 -26.00 -16.80 4.45
CA MET A 244 -25.14 -17.99 4.59
C MET A 244 -25.95 -19.29 4.54
N SER A 245 -25.38 -20.29 3.88
CA SER A 245 -25.83 -21.66 4.01
C SER A 245 -25.40 -22.20 5.37
N ARG A 246 -26.36 -22.73 6.15
CA ARG A 246 -26.13 -23.23 7.52
C ARG A 246 -25.79 -24.72 7.59
N ASP A 247 -26.20 -25.49 6.57
CA ASP A 247 -25.87 -26.91 6.45
C ASP A 247 -24.48 -27.07 5.82
N VAL A 248 -23.44 -26.89 6.65
CA VAL A 248 -22.04 -26.89 6.20
C VAL A 248 -21.40 -28.24 6.49
N LEU A 249 -20.99 -28.92 5.44
CA LEU A 249 -20.18 -30.13 5.56
C LEU A 249 -18.74 -29.76 5.92
N THR A 250 -18.21 -30.42 6.94
CA THR A 250 -16.83 -30.22 7.42
C THR A 250 -16.04 -31.52 7.43
N VAL A 251 -14.72 -31.41 7.46
CA VAL A 251 -13.79 -32.53 7.58
C VAL A 251 -12.74 -32.28 8.66
N ALA A 252 -12.15 -33.33 9.21
CA ALA A 252 -11.04 -33.22 10.15
C ALA A 252 -9.69 -33.22 9.40
N PRO A 253 -8.60 -32.65 9.97
CA PRO A 253 -7.28 -32.62 9.32
C PRO A 253 -6.72 -34.00 8.96
N ASP A 254 -7.04 -35.02 9.74
CA ASP A 254 -6.67 -36.43 9.55
C ASP A 254 -7.63 -37.19 8.61
N THR A 255 -8.63 -36.51 8.05
CA THR A 255 -9.55 -37.12 7.08
C THR A 255 -8.78 -37.53 5.82
N PRO A 256 -8.94 -38.77 5.31
CA PRO A 256 -8.32 -39.18 4.06
C PRO A 256 -8.81 -38.34 2.87
N LEU A 257 -7.90 -37.91 2.00
CA LEU A 257 -8.22 -37.06 0.84
C LEU A 257 -9.29 -37.65 -0.07
N ARG A 258 -9.27 -38.97 -0.28
CA ARG A 258 -10.30 -39.66 -1.08
C ARG A 258 -11.70 -39.49 -0.48
N LYS A 259 -11.82 -39.44 0.85
CA LYS A 259 -13.10 -39.23 1.54
C LYS A 259 -13.57 -37.79 1.35
N ALA A 260 -12.68 -36.81 1.54
CA ALA A 260 -12.98 -35.40 1.33
C ALA A 260 -13.38 -35.11 -0.14
N TRP A 261 -12.66 -35.66 -1.11
CA TRP A 261 -13.00 -35.55 -2.53
C TRP A 261 -14.38 -36.15 -2.85
N ARG A 262 -14.68 -37.33 -2.31
CA ARG A 262 -15.99 -37.96 -2.48
C ARG A 262 -17.10 -37.10 -1.89
N MET A 263 -16.88 -36.41 -0.77
CA MET A 263 -17.85 -35.47 -0.20
C MET A 263 -18.09 -34.27 -1.13
N LEU A 264 -17.03 -33.64 -1.64
CA LEU A 264 -17.14 -32.54 -2.61
C LEU A 264 -18.00 -32.93 -3.83
N VAL A 265 -17.72 -34.09 -4.42
CA VAL A 265 -18.42 -34.58 -5.62
C VAL A 265 -19.87 -35.00 -5.31
N ALA A 266 -20.07 -35.80 -4.26
CA ALA A 266 -21.39 -36.35 -3.92
C ALA A 266 -22.38 -35.24 -3.54
N HIS A 267 -21.91 -34.21 -2.84
CA HIS A 267 -22.73 -33.08 -2.40
C HIS A 267 -22.70 -31.89 -3.38
N ARG A 268 -21.96 -32.01 -4.49
CA ARG A 268 -21.81 -30.95 -5.52
C ARG A 268 -21.37 -29.60 -4.95
N ILE A 269 -20.48 -29.64 -3.98
CA ILE A 269 -19.88 -28.46 -3.36
C ILE A 269 -18.41 -28.32 -3.76
N GLN A 270 -17.90 -27.08 -3.70
CA GLN A 270 -16.57 -26.75 -4.19
C GLN A 270 -15.53 -26.60 -3.07
N ALA A 271 -15.98 -26.47 -1.82
CA ALA A 271 -15.11 -26.28 -0.66
C ALA A 271 -15.67 -26.99 0.58
N LEU A 272 -14.75 -27.42 1.45
CA LEU A 272 -15.03 -27.99 2.78
C LEU A 272 -14.17 -27.26 3.81
N PRO A 273 -14.77 -26.64 4.84
CA PRO A 273 -14.04 -26.20 6.01
C PRO A 273 -13.43 -27.40 6.74
N VAL A 274 -12.19 -27.22 7.20
CA VAL A 274 -11.47 -28.19 8.02
C VAL A 274 -11.56 -27.74 9.47
N VAL A 275 -12.08 -28.60 10.33
CA VAL A 275 -12.36 -28.28 11.74
C VAL A 275 -11.72 -29.29 12.69
N THR A 276 -11.36 -28.84 13.88
CA THR A 276 -10.95 -29.68 15.01
C THR A 276 -11.89 -29.46 16.19
N GLU A 277 -11.97 -30.45 17.08
CA GLU A 277 -12.79 -30.34 18.30
C GLU A 277 -12.27 -29.25 19.26
N LYS A 278 -10.96 -28.95 19.24
CA LYS A 278 -10.32 -28.02 20.18
C LYS A 278 -10.30 -26.58 19.68
N ASP A 279 -9.97 -26.38 18.41
CA ASP A 279 -9.62 -25.06 17.86
C ASP A 279 -10.69 -24.52 16.89
N GLY A 280 -11.79 -25.26 16.69
CA GLY A 280 -12.81 -24.89 15.72
C GLY A 280 -12.28 -25.00 14.30
N MET A 281 -12.43 -23.95 13.48
CA MET A 281 -11.95 -23.94 12.10
C MET A 281 -10.42 -23.77 12.04
N VAL A 282 -9.74 -24.73 11.41
CA VAL A 282 -8.27 -24.77 11.25
C VAL A 282 -7.79 -24.68 9.81
N GLY A 283 -8.71 -24.78 8.85
CA GLY A 283 -8.37 -24.66 7.44
C GLY A 283 -9.56 -24.80 6.51
N MET A 284 -9.27 -24.85 5.22
CA MET A 284 -10.23 -25.12 4.15
C MET A 284 -9.55 -25.96 3.08
N ILE A 285 -10.33 -26.85 2.46
CA ILE A 285 -9.91 -27.60 1.28
C ILE A 285 -10.93 -27.39 0.17
N THR A 286 -10.45 -27.01 -1.02
CA THR A 286 -11.27 -26.75 -2.21
C THR A 286 -10.97 -27.72 -3.33
N GLN A 287 -11.86 -27.84 -4.32
CA GLN A 287 -11.58 -28.60 -5.54
C GLN A 287 -10.29 -28.13 -6.23
N ALA A 288 -9.99 -26.83 -6.19
CA ALA A 288 -8.77 -26.28 -6.78
C ALA A 288 -7.50 -26.78 -6.07
N ASP A 289 -7.54 -27.01 -4.76
CA ASP A 289 -6.40 -27.56 -4.00
C ASP A 289 -6.10 -29.00 -4.42
N PHE A 290 -7.15 -29.82 -4.64
CA PHE A 290 -6.97 -31.14 -5.23
C PHE A 290 -6.34 -31.06 -6.62
N MET A 291 -6.78 -30.12 -7.46
CA MET A 291 -6.25 -29.96 -8.82
C MET A 291 -4.78 -29.54 -8.86
N LYS A 292 -4.33 -28.69 -7.93
CA LYS A 292 -2.91 -28.29 -7.79
C LYS A 292 -2.01 -29.47 -7.38
N HIS A 293 -2.55 -30.41 -6.61
CA HIS A 293 -1.80 -31.56 -6.09
C HIS A 293 -2.00 -32.85 -6.90
N THR A 294 -2.97 -32.88 -7.81
CA THR A 294 -2.95 -33.82 -8.94
C THR A 294 -1.93 -33.33 -9.96
N THR A 295 -1.06 -34.21 -10.45
CA THR A 295 0.02 -33.96 -11.40
C THR A 295 -0.51 -33.50 -12.77
N LEU A 296 -1.11 -32.32 -12.85
CA LEU A 296 -1.40 -31.62 -14.08
C LEU A 296 -0.22 -30.68 -14.32
N ALA A 297 0.68 -31.13 -15.20
CA ALA A 297 1.80 -30.36 -15.70
C ALA A 297 1.33 -28.97 -16.16
N VAL A 298 2.00 -27.94 -15.67
CA VAL A 298 1.71 -26.51 -15.83
C VAL A 298 1.82 -26.01 -17.29
N ASP A 299 2.06 -26.88 -18.28
CA ASP A 299 2.31 -26.50 -19.66
C ASP A 299 1.20 -26.87 -20.68
N GLY A 300 -0.03 -27.16 -20.24
CA GLY A 300 -1.17 -27.36 -21.17
C GLY A 300 -1.00 -28.50 -22.18
N ARG A 301 0.01 -29.36 -21.98
CA ARG A 301 0.27 -30.57 -22.78
C ARG A 301 0.17 -31.78 -21.86
N LEU A 302 -0.72 -32.71 -22.21
CA LEU A 302 -0.76 -34.06 -21.66
C LEU A 302 0.55 -34.78 -22.00
N GLN A 303 1.59 -34.58 -21.19
CA GLN A 303 2.75 -35.45 -21.18
C GLN A 303 2.53 -36.56 -20.16
N ILE A 304 1.95 -37.64 -20.64
CA ILE A 304 2.10 -38.96 -20.04
C ILE A 304 3.61 -39.28 -20.06
N GLY A 305 4.21 -39.34 -18.87
CA GLY A 305 5.35 -40.18 -18.55
C GLY A 305 6.64 -40.01 -19.36
N LEU A 306 7.49 -39.05 -18.98
CA LEU A 306 8.95 -39.22 -19.12
C LEU A 306 9.72 -38.90 -17.83
N ARG A 307 9.27 -37.92 -17.04
CA ARG A 307 9.88 -37.59 -15.73
C ARG A 307 9.59 -38.62 -14.63
N GLU A 308 8.47 -39.36 -14.70
CA GLU A 308 8.19 -40.49 -13.79
C GLU A 308 9.12 -41.69 -14.03
N ARG A 309 9.70 -41.83 -15.23
CA ARG A 309 10.63 -42.93 -15.54
C ARG A 309 12.02 -42.74 -14.92
N ILE A 310 12.40 -41.53 -14.50
CA ILE A 310 13.71 -41.29 -13.87
C ILE A 310 13.63 -41.44 -12.35
N GLY A 311 12.49 -41.11 -11.73
CA GLY A 311 12.27 -41.34 -10.29
C GLY A 311 12.34 -42.82 -9.88
N ASN A 312 11.91 -43.73 -10.78
CA ASN A 312 12.01 -45.16 -10.57
C ASN A 312 13.45 -45.72 -10.65
N ILE A 313 14.42 -44.93 -11.12
CA ILE A 313 15.84 -45.31 -11.17
C ILE A 313 16.56 -44.93 -9.86
N ILE A 314 16.02 -43.98 -9.09
CA ILE A 314 16.70 -43.41 -7.90
C ILE A 314 15.93 -43.71 -6.60
N GLY A 315 14.83 -44.48 -6.64
CA GLY A 315 14.17 -44.99 -5.43
C GLY A 315 13.57 -43.89 -4.53
N LEU A 316 13.29 -42.70 -5.06
CA LEU A 316 12.60 -41.63 -4.34
C LEU A 316 11.08 -41.79 -4.55
N PRO A 317 10.31 -42.21 -3.54
CA PRO A 317 8.86 -42.23 -3.66
C PRO A 317 8.35 -40.79 -3.69
N ALA A 318 7.73 -40.38 -4.80
CA ALA A 318 6.85 -39.23 -4.77
C ALA A 318 5.68 -39.58 -3.84
N LYS A 319 5.75 -39.16 -2.57
CA LYS A 319 4.65 -39.34 -1.61
C LYS A 319 3.46 -38.52 -2.11
N SER A 320 2.51 -39.18 -2.78
CA SER A 320 1.21 -38.59 -3.04
C SER A 320 0.55 -38.23 -1.71
N PRO A 321 0.03 -37.00 -1.56
CA PRO A 321 -0.64 -36.61 -0.33
C PRO A 321 -1.78 -37.58 0.00
N ARG A 322 -1.96 -37.90 1.29
CA ARG A 322 -2.98 -38.86 1.75
C ARG A 322 -4.04 -38.21 2.64
N LEU A 323 -3.70 -37.15 3.34
CA LEU A 323 -4.55 -36.50 4.35
C LEU A 323 -4.91 -35.07 3.96
N VAL A 324 -6.06 -34.59 4.44
CA VAL A 324 -6.52 -33.21 4.24
C VAL A 324 -5.48 -32.21 4.74
N SER A 325 -4.86 -32.46 5.89
CA SER A 325 -3.83 -31.59 6.48
C SER A 325 -2.61 -31.31 5.59
N GLU A 326 -2.34 -32.18 4.62
CA GLU A 326 -1.16 -32.07 3.75
C GLU A 326 -1.38 -31.09 2.58
N ILE A 327 -2.64 -30.79 2.22
CA ILE A 327 -2.97 -29.89 1.10
C ILE A 327 -3.99 -28.80 1.46
N MET A 328 -4.54 -28.79 2.67
CA MET A 328 -5.47 -27.76 3.10
C MET A 328 -4.79 -26.39 3.18
N THR A 329 -5.56 -25.35 2.88
CA THR A 329 -5.16 -23.98 3.17
C THR A 329 -5.42 -23.69 4.65
N THR A 330 -4.37 -23.35 5.42
CA THR A 330 -4.47 -23.10 6.87
C THR A 330 -4.83 -21.65 7.21
N ARG A 331 -4.43 -20.69 6.37
CA ARG A 331 -4.78 -19.27 6.52
C ARG A 331 -6.02 -18.95 5.70
N VAL A 332 -7.18 -19.24 6.26
CA VAL A 332 -8.46 -18.98 5.60
C VAL A 332 -9.04 -17.68 6.12
N GLN A 333 -9.47 -16.81 5.22
CA GLN A 333 -10.25 -15.64 5.60
C GLN A 333 -11.66 -16.08 5.95
N SER A 334 -12.14 -15.67 7.12
CA SER A 334 -13.51 -15.93 7.60
C SER A 334 -14.19 -14.62 7.99
N ALA A 335 -15.51 -14.69 8.14
CA ALA A 335 -16.33 -13.57 8.59
C ALA A 335 -17.25 -14.00 9.75
N LEU A 336 -17.74 -13.03 10.52
CA LEU A 336 -18.76 -13.24 11.54
C LEU A 336 -20.17 -13.14 10.92
N PRO A 337 -21.22 -13.76 11.50
CA PRO A 337 -22.59 -13.67 11.00
C PRO A 337 -23.07 -12.23 10.80
N GLU A 338 -22.73 -11.32 11.70
CA GLU A 338 -23.06 -9.89 11.66
C GLU A 338 -22.23 -9.07 10.66
N THR A 339 -21.28 -9.70 9.98
CA THR A 339 -20.47 -9.03 8.96
C THR A 339 -21.36 -8.64 7.79
N MET A 340 -21.36 -7.37 7.42
CA MET A 340 -22.10 -6.87 6.26
C MET A 340 -21.56 -7.48 4.96
N ILE A 341 -22.45 -7.90 4.06
CA ILE A 341 -22.07 -8.53 2.77
C ILE A 341 -21.20 -7.60 1.90
N ALA A 342 -21.32 -6.28 2.06
CA ALA A 342 -20.48 -5.29 1.39
C ALA A 342 -18.97 -5.50 1.66
N LYS A 343 -18.62 -6.02 2.85
CA LYS A 343 -17.22 -6.33 3.21
C LYS A 343 -16.70 -7.60 2.52
N LEU A 344 -17.59 -8.45 2.02
CA LEU A 344 -17.24 -9.68 1.29
C LEU A 344 -16.99 -9.41 -0.20
N VAL A 345 -17.46 -8.27 -0.73
CA VAL A 345 -17.31 -7.95 -2.16
C VAL A 345 -15.83 -7.88 -2.59
N PRO A 346 -14.95 -7.07 -1.96
CA PRO A 346 -13.54 -7.02 -2.39
C PRO A 346 -12.81 -8.37 -2.34
N PRO A 347 -12.86 -9.17 -1.23
CA PRO A 347 -12.17 -10.46 -1.22
C PRO A 347 -12.73 -11.44 -2.26
N MET A 348 -14.03 -11.40 -2.54
CA MET A 348 -14.65 -12.33 -3.46
C MET A 348 -14.58 -11.90 -4.93
N ALA A 349 -14.50 -10.61 -5.22
CA ALA A 349 -14.39 -10.06 -6.57
C ALA A 349 -12.94 -9.97 -7.04
N ASP A 350 -12.01 -9.58 -6.16
CA ASP A 350 -10.67 -9.16 -6.56
C ASP A 350 -9.54 -10.09 -6.09
N MET A 351 -9.76 -10.81 -4.97
CA MET A 351 -8.73 -11.68 -4.38
C MET A 351 -8.88 -13.15 -4.76
N GLY A 352 -9.86 -13.49 -5.62
CA GLY A 352 -10.11 -14.86 -6.07
C GLY A 352 -10.69 -15.79 -5.00
N LEU A 353 -11.30 -15.24 -3.94
CA LEU A 353 -11.97 -16.04 -2.91
C LEU A 353 -13.41 -16.35 -3.34
N HIS A 354 -13.71 -17.62 -3.62
CA HIS A 354 -15.05 -18.02 -4.07
C HIS A 354 -15.99 -18.40 -2.91
N HIS A 355 -15.43 -18.65 -1.73
CA HIS A 355 -16.14 -19.10 -0.54
C HIS A 355 -15.64 -18.37 0.69
N MET A 356 -16.57 -17.92 1.52
CA MET A 356 -16.30 -17.26 2.80
C MET A 356 -16.93 -18.08 3.93
N PRO A 357 -16.13 -18.78 4.74
CA PRO A 357 -16.60 -19.43 5.97
C PRO A 357 -17.09 -18.38 6.95
N ILE A 358 -18.24 -18.66 7.53
CA ILE A 358 -18.81 -17.87 8.61
C ILE A 358 -18.56 -18.62 9.91
N VAL A 359 -17.86 -17.97 10.84
CA VAL A 359 -17.51 -18.51 12.15
C VAL A 359 -18.12 -17.68 13.26
N ASP A 360 -18.43 -18.29 14.40
CA ASP A 360 -18.85 -17.57 15.60
C ASP A 360 -17.64 -17.02 16.40
N ALA A 361 -17.93 -16.39 17.54
CA ALA A 361 -16.91 -15.83 18.43
C ALA A 361 -15.95 -16.90 19.01
N GLU A 362 -16.38 -18.16 19.03
CA GLU A 362 -15.59 -19.31 19.48
C GLU A 362 -14.88 -20.03 18.31
N ASN A 363 -14.81 -19.42 17.13
CA ASN A 363 -14.20 -19.97 15.91
C ASN A 363 -14.87 -21.26 15.39
N ARG A 364 -16.14 -21.51 15.72
CA ARG A 364 -16.90 -22.65 15.18
C ARG A 364 -17.56 -22.24 13.87
N VAL A 365 -17.50 -23.14 12.88
CA VAL A 365 -18.15 -22.91 11.58
C VAL A 365 -19.68 -22.96 11.75
N VAL A 366 -20.34 -21.83 11.49
CA VAL A 366 -21.80 -21.68 11.59
C VAL A 366 -22.46 -21.46 10.22
N GLY A 367 -21.66 -21.22 9.19
CA GLY A 367 -22.17 -21.10 7.83
C GLY A 367 -21.07 -20.96 6.79
N ILE A 368 -21.49 -20.90 5.52
CA ILE A 368 -20.63 -20.56 4.39
C ILE A 368 -21.40 -19.65 3.44
N VAL A 369 -20.74 -18.62 2.93
CA VAL A 369 -21.25 -17.73 1.88
C VAL A 369 -20.46 -17.97 0.60
N THR A 370 -21.16 -18.18 -0.50
CA THR A 370 -20.59 -18.35 -1.85
C THR A 370 -20.82 -17.11 -2.71
N GLN A 371 -20.12 -17.01 -3.85
CA GLN A 371 -20.36 -15.94 -4.80
C GLN A 371 -21.81 -15.91 -5.32
N SER A 372 -22.44 -17.08 -5.48
CA SER A 372 -23.84 -17.17 -5.90
C SER A 372 -24.79 -16.56 -4.87
N ASP A 373 -24.53 -16.78 -3.57
CA ASP A 373 -25.32 -16.19 -2.49
C ASP A 373 -25.17 -14.67 -2.47
N LEU A 374 -23.95 -14.18 -2.66
CA LEU A 374 -23.66 -12.74 -2.75
C LEU A 374 -24.38 -12.10 -3.95
N ILE A 375 -24.36 -12.74 -5.12
CA ILE A 375 -25.07 -12.26 -6.31
C ILE A 375 -26.58 -12.20 -6.07
N ALA A 376 -27.17 -13.25 -5.49
CA ALA A 376 -28.59 -13.29 -5.17
C ALA A 376 -28.99 -12.16 -4.21
N ALA A 377 -28.20 -11.95 -3.15
CA ALA A 377 -28.43 -10.90 -2.17
C ALA A 377 -28.34 -9.49 -2.77
N LEU A 378 -27.32 -9.24 -3.62
CA LEU A 378 -27.14 -7.96 -4.29
C LEU A 378 -28.27 -7.66 -5.29
N PHE A 379 -28.80 -8.68 -5.97
CA PHE A 379 -29.93 -8.53 -6.87
C PHE A 379 -31.22 -8.18 -6.11
N GLN A 380 -31.47 -8.87 -5.00
CA GLN A 380 -32.67 -8.68 -4.19
C GLN A 380 -32.67 -7.32 -3.48
N GLY A 381 -31.53 -6.91 -2.89
CA GLY A 381 -31.41 -5.58 -2.28
C GLY A 381 -31.63 -4.42 -3.27
N ARG A 382 -31.38 -4.64 -4.57
CA ARG A 382 -31.66 -3.64 -5.61
C ARG A 382 -33.16 -3.55 -5.94
N LEU A 383 -33.91 -4.66 -5.85
CA LEU A 383 -35.35 -4.67 -6.08
C LEU A 383 -36.10 -3.95 -4.95
N ASP A 384 -35.71 -4.19 -3.70
CA ASP A 384 -36.31 -3.55 -2.53
C ASP A 384 -36.10 -2.03 -2.55
N ALA A 385 -34.92 -1.58 -2.97
CA ALA A 385 -34.60 -0.15 -3.14
C ALA A 385 -35.43 0.52 -4.26
N VAL A 386 -35.76 -0.21 -5.33
CA VAL A 386 -36.61 0.33 -6.42
C VAL A 386 -38.08 0.36 -6.01
N GLN A 387 -38.56 -0.61 -5.23
CA GLN A 387 -39.93 -0.64 -4.72
C GLN A 387 -40.21 0.40 -3.62
N GLN A 388 -39.20 0.88 -2.89
CA GLN A 388 -39.37 1.95 -1.89
C GLN A 388 -39.44 3.36 -2.49
N VAL A 389 -39.06 3.54 -3.76
CA VAL A 389 -39.04 4.84 -4.45
C VAL A 389 -40.26 5.01 -5.38
N ALA A 390 -40.99 3.92 -5.66
CA ALA A 390 -42.27 3.90 -6.38
C ALA A 390 -43.44 3.97 -5.39
#